data_AF-A0A7S0QF19-F1
#
_entry.id   AF-A0A7S0QF19-F1
#
_cell.length_a   1.000
_cell.length_b   1.000
_cell.length_c   1.000
_cell.angle_alpha   90.00
_cell.angle_beta   90.00
_cell.angle_gamma   90.00
#
_symmetry.space_group_name_H-M   'P 1'
#
loop_
_entity.id
_entity.type
_entity.pdbx_description
1 polymer ?
#
loop_
_entity_poly.entity_id
_entity_poly.type
_entity_poly.pdbx_seq_one_letter_code
_entity_poly.pdbx_strand_id
1 'polypeptide(L)'
;MGLSCLMGPYDQADGGVGKYLGVITVPYGWMTFAFFQMLQAGAVMFAPTRGFLAELSGSPAFTWHTVVDMLHFREALEAADLDASPLCPASVESTFDARLLDFCYAYDPRHAELLVYYDSWEDLGAKVRSTDYAAHRAKVLHLMDIHTDHVLRRWRELLRPLPP
;
A
#
# COMPACT_ATOMS: atom_id res chain seq x y z
N MET A 1 4.40 -19.14 -9.83
CA MET A 1 4.50 -17.69 -10.09
C MET A 1 5.74 -17.17 -9.40
N GLY A 2 6.67 -16.56 -10.11
CA GLY A 2 7.87 -15.95 -9.51
C GLY A 2 7.49 -14.61 -8.88
N LEU A 3 6.92 -14.64 -7.67
CA LEU A 3 6.68 -13.44 -6.89
C LEU A 3 7.98 -13.08 -6.15
N SER A 4 8.52 -11.90 -6.45
CA SER A 4 9.61 -11.33 -5.67
C SER A 4 9.03 -10.52 -4.53
N CYS A 5 9.44 -10.81 -3.30
CA CYS A 5 9.05 -10.00 -2.14
C CYS A 5 9.94 -8.75 -2.07
N LEU A 6 9.32 -7.58 -1.89
CA LEU A 6 10.07 -6.35 -1.61
C LEU A 6 10.58 -6.41 -0.16
N MET A 7 11.85 -6.78 0.01
CA MET A 7 12.49 -6.87 1.32
C MET A 7 13.16 -5.54 1.66
N GLY A 8 12.58 -4.76 2.57
CA GLY A 8 13.21 -3.57 3.15
C GLY A 8 12.67 -2.22 2.64
N PRO A 9 13.19 -1.10 3.18
CA PRO A 9 12.61 0.23 3.03
C PRO A 9 12.94 0.84 1.66
N TYR A 10 12.38 0.26 0.60
CA TYR A 10 12.54 0.71 -0.79
C TYR A 10 13.94 0.35 -1.34
N ASP A 11 13.98 -0.70 -2.15
CA ASP A 11 15.15 -1.31 -2.78
C ASP A 11 15.94 -0.34 -3.69
N GLN A 12 16.68 0.61 -3.12
CA GLN A 12 17.24 1.77 -3.85
C GLN A 12 18.51 1.45 -4.65
N ALA A 13 19.10 0.27 -4.49
CA ALA A 13 20.39 -0.06 -5.09
C ALA A 13 20.30 -0.53 -6.57
N ASP A 14 19.13 -0.99 -7.02
CA ASP A 14 18.97 -1.68 -8.31
C ASP A 14 17.76 -1.23 -9.16
N GLY A 15 17.31 0.02 -8.96
CA GLY A 15 16.22 0.63 -9.73
C GLY A 15 14.88 0.71 -8.99
N GLY A 16 14.83 0.39 -7.70
CA GLY A 16 13.66 0.64 -6.87
C GLY A 16 12.46 -0.21 -7.24
N VAL A 17 11.28 0.33 -6.94
CA VAL A 17 10.00 -0.28 -7.32
C VAL A 17 9.78 -0.30 -8.85
N GLY A 18 10.54 0.47 -9.61
CA GLY A 18 10.40 0.59 -11.07
C GLY A 18 10.81 -0.65 -11.87
N LYS A 19 11.54 -1.59 -11.23
CA LYS A 19 11.93 -2.87 -11.86
C LYS A 19 10.81 -3.91 -11.88
N TYR A 20 9.77 -3.72 -11.06
CA TYR A 20 8.63 -4.63 -10.99
C TYR A 20 7.56 -4.22 -12.01
N LEU A 21 6.93 -5.20 -12.64
CA LEU A 21 5.79 -4.95 -13.53
C LEU A 21 4.59 -4.41 -12.75
N GLY A 22 4.38 -4.92 -11.53
CA GLY A 22 3.37 -4.42 -10.63
C GLY A 22 3.68 -4.75 -9.18
N VAL A 23 2.99 -4.09 -8.27
CA VAL A 23 3.17 -4.20 -6.82
C VAL A 23 1.84 -4.55 -6.18
N ILE A 24 1.81 -5.66 -5.44
CA ILE A 24 0.65 -5.99 -4.60
C ILE A 24 0.78 -5.16 -3.33
N THR A 25 -0.19 -4.30 -3.07
CA THR A 25 -0.24 -3.46 -1.89
C THR A 25 -1.38 -3.92 -0.97
N VAL A 26 -1.03 -4.15 0.29
CA VAL A 26 -2.01 -4.34 1.37
C VAL A 26 -2.02 -3.02 2.14
N PRO A 27 -3.12 -2.24 2.09
CA PRO A 27 -3.18 -0.95 2.76
C PRO A 27 -3.15 -1.17 4.28
N TYR A 28 -2.04 -0.81 4.94
CA TYR A 28 -1.87 -0.99 6.39
C TYR A 28 -1.90 0.34 7.17
N GLY A 29 -2.11 1.47 6.49
CA GLY A 29 -2.08 2.79 7.12
C GLY A 29 -2.69 3.90 6.25
N TRP A 30 -2.90 5.05 6.90
CA TRP A 30 -3.66 6.20 6.38
C TRP A 30 -2.84 6.99 5.35
N MET A 31 -1.52 7.06 5.54
CA MET A 31 -0.57 7.59 4.57
C MET A 31 0.69 6.75 4.56
N THR A 32 1.10 6.29 3.39
CA THR A 32 2.45 5.78 3.20
C THR A 32 3.12 6.65 2.14
N PHE A 33 4.26 7.27 2.46
CA PHE A 33 5.11 7.89 1.44
C PHE A 33 5.41 6.91 0.30
N ALA A 34 5.48 5.62 0.63
CA ALA A 34 5.52 4.50 -0.31
C ALA A 34 4.47 4.60 -1.41
N PHE A 35 3.22 4.94 -1.09
CA PHE A 35 2.12 5.03 -2.06
C PHE A 35 2.46 6.02 -3.19
N PHE A 36 2.80 7.26 -2.84
CA PHE A 36 3.15 8.28 -3.83
C PHE A 36 4.47 7.98 -4.54
N GLN A 37 5.45 7.40 -3.84
CA GLN A 37 6.70 6.97 -4.48
C GLN A 37 6.47 5.88 -5.54
N MET A 38 5.59 4.92 -5.26
CA MET A 38 5.19 3.89 -6.23
C MET A 38 4.49 4.50 -7.43
N LEU A 39 3.55 5.43 -7.21
CA LEU A 39 2.87 6.14 -8.29
C LEU A 39 3.86 6.97 -9.13
N GLN A 40 4.79 7.69 -8.51
CA GLN A 40 5.82 8.47 -9.22
C GLN A 40 6.76 7.61 -10.05
N ALA A 41 7.04 6.37 -9.62
CA ALA A 41 7.79 5.40 -10.41
C ALA A 41 6.97 4.81 -11.58
N GLY A 42 5.67 5.08 -11.63
CA GLY A 42 4.73 4.50 -12.58
C GLY A 42 4.42 3.03 -12.29
N ALA A 43 4.52 2.61 -11.02
CA ALA A 43 4.21 1.23 -10.63
C ALA A 43 2.71 0.97 -10.80
N VAL A 44 2.37 -0.18 -11.38
CA VAL A 44 1.00 -0.67 -11.40
C VAL A 44 0.70 -1.31 -10.06
N MET A 45 -0.20 -0.69 -9.29
CA MET A 45 -0.51 -1.14 -7.94
C MET A 45 -1.79 -1.97 -7.92
N PHE A 46 -1.72 -3.17 -7.34
CA PHE A 46 -2.86 -4.04 -7.09
C PHE A 46 -3.26 -3.92 -5.63
N ALA A 47 -4.49 -3.52 -5.34
CA ALA A 47 -5.00 -3.42 -3.97
C ALA A 47 -6.23 -4.32 -3.79
N PRO A 48 -6.43 -4.95 -2.63
CA PRO A 48 -7.67 -5.66 -2.36
C PRO A 48 -8.82 -4.65 -2.31
N THR A 49 -10.04 -5.07 -2.66
CA THR A 49 -11.22 -4.25 -2.34
C THR A 49 -11.44 -4.20 -0.84
N ARG A 50 -12.25 -3.23 -0.39
CA ARG A 50 -12.63 -3.13 1.02
C ARG A 50 -13.28 -4.41 1.56
N GLY A 51 -14.14 -5.03 0.75
CA GLY A 51 -14.83 -6.27 1.11
C GLY A 51 -13.85 -7.43 1.28
N PHE A 52 -12.96 -7.63 0.31
CA PHE A 52 -11.97 -8.69 0.39
C PHE A 52 -10.96 -8.46 1.51
N LEU A 53 -10.55 -7.21 1.75
CA LEU A 53 -9.64 -6.90 2.85
C LEU A 53 -10.29 -7.16 4.22
N ALA A 54 -11.57 -6.85 4.39
CA ALA A 54 -12.32 -7.17 5.61
C ALA A 54 -12.46 -8.70 5.81
N GLU A 55 -12.68 -9.46 4.74
CA GLU A 55 -12.66 -10.93 4.78
C GLU A 55 -11.28 -11.45 5.21
N LEU A 56 -10.21 -10.94 4.61
CA LEU A 56 -8.83 -11.30 4.96
C LEU A 56 -8.55 -11.01 6.43
N SER A 57 -9.01 -9.88 6.98
CA SER A 57 -8.85 -9.56 8.41
C SER A 57 -9.47 -10.57 9.36
N GLY A 58 -10.50 -11.29 8.93
CA GLY A 58 -11.12 -12.36 9.74
C GLY A 58 -10.32 -13.66 9.72
N SER A 59 -9.31 -13.79 8.84
CA SER A 59 -8.50 -14.99 8.73
C SER A 59 -7.37 -15.01 9.77
N PRO A 60 -7.22 -16.09 10.56
CA PRO A 60 -6.10 -16.22 11.49
C PRO A 60 -4.74 -16.35 10.79
N ALA A 61 -4.73 -16.62 9.48
CA ALA A 61 -3.52 -16.67 8.67
C ALA A 61 -3.09 -15.29 8.14
N PHE A 62 -3.88 -14.25 8.40
CA PHE A 62 -3.60 -12.90 7.93
C PHE A 62 -3.38 -11.97 9.11
N THR A 63 -2.13 -11.57 9.31
CA THR A 63 -1.76 -10.67 10.38
C THR A 63 -1.69 -9.24 9.87
N TRP A 64 -2.34 -8.34 10.60
CA TRP A 64 -2.15 -6.91 10.46
C TRP A 64 -0.89 -6.49 11.22
N HIS A 65 0.04 -5.81 10.54
CA HIS A 65 1.19 -5.18 11.20
C HIS A 65 0.88 -3.73 11.57
N THR A 66 -0.29 -3.45 12.14
CA THR A 66 -0.50 -2.12 12.72
C THR A 66 0.38 -1.98 13.96
N VAL A 67 0.74 -0.74 14.34
CA VAL A 67 1.50 -0.50 15.58
C VAL A 67 0.75 -1.07 16.78
N VAL A 68 -0.59 -1.03 16.78
CA VAL A 68 -1.42 -1.59 17.86
C VAL A 68 -1.32 -3.11 17.89
N ASP A 69 -1.46 -3.78 16.74
CA ASP A 69 -1.29 -5.24 16.65
C ASP A 69 0.12 -5.66 17.06
N MET A 70 1.15 -4.89 16.66
CA MET A 70 2.55 -5.15 17.02
C MET A 70 2.80 -4.96 18.52
N LEU A 71 2.14 -3.98 19.15
CA LEU A 71 2.23 -3.76 20.60
C LEU A 71 1.51 -4.89 21.36
N HIS A 72 0.28 -5.23 20.98
CA HIS A 72 -0.44 -6.37 21.58
C HIS A 72 0.30 -7.69 21.36
N PHE A 73 0.91 -7.87 20.19
CA PHE A 73 1.74 -9.03 19.89
C PHE A 73 2.97 -9.10 20.79
N ARG A 74 3.67 -7.97 20.97
CA ARG A 74 4.82 -7.90 21.87
C ARG A 74 4.41 -8.19 23.33
N GLU A 75 3.32 -7.59 23.80
CA GLU A 75 2.78 -7.84 25.15
C GLU A 75 2.43 -9.32 25.34
N ALA A 76 1.83 -9.97 24.34
CA ALA A 76 1.51 -11.39 24.38
C ALA A 76 2.75 -12.29 24.41
N LEU A 77 3.80 -11.97 23.64
CA LEU A 77 5.08 -12.68 23.69
C LEU A 77 5.75 -12.54 25.06
N GLU A 78 5.81 -11.31 25.59
CA GLU A 78 6.36 -11.00 26.91
C GLU A 78 5.62 -11.77 28.01
N ALA A 79 4.29 -11.83 27.95
CA ALA A 79 3.48 -12.58 28.90
C ALA A 79 3.66 -14.10 28.82
N ALA A 80 4.03 -14.63 27.65
CA ALA A 80 4.22 -16.05 27.41
C ALA A 80 5.66 -16.55 27.67
N ASP A 81 6.58 -15.66 28.07
CA ASP A 81 8.03 -15.94 28.18
C ASP A 81 8.61 -16.55 26.89
N LEU A 82 8.06 -16.13 25.76
CA LEU A 82 8.54 -16.54 24.45
C LEU A 82 9.55 -15.51 23.97
N ASP A 83 10.72 -15.99 23.56
CA ASP A 83 11.68 -15.15 22.84
C ASP A 83 10.96 -14.52 21.63
N ALA A 84 11.27 -13.26 21.33
CA ALA A 84 10.61 -12.43 20.33
C ALA A 84 10.96 -12.87 18.89
N SER A 85 10.91 -14.18 18.64
CA SER A 85 11.02 -14.82 17.36
C SER A 85 10.01 -14.19 16.40
N PRO A 86 10.39 -13.90 15.15
CA PRO A 86 9.61 -13.07 14.23
C PRO A 86 8.33 -13.73 13.69
N LEU A 87 7.95 -14.90 14.22
CA LEU A 87 6.73 -15.60 13.83
C LEU A 87 5.57 -15.03 14.63
N CYS A 88 4.72 -14.26 13.96
CA CYS A 88 3.45 -13.84 14.53
C CYS A 88 2.64 -15.10 14.94
N PRO A 89 2.21 -15.22 16.19
CA PRO A 89 1.49 -16.37 16.68
C PRO A 89 0.15 -16.38 15.94
N ALA A 90 -0.27 -17.58 15.59
CA ALA A 90 -1.48 -17.83 14.79
C ALA A 90 -2.79 -17.40 15.50
N SER A 91 -2.72 -16.67 16.61
CA SER A 91 -3.83 -16.42 17.54
C SER A 91 -3.97 -14.97 17.99
N VAL A 92 -3.26 -13.99 17.40
CA VAL A 92 -3.59 -12.58 17.69
C VAL A 92 -4.85 -12.23 16.92
N GLU A 93 -5.93 -11.93 17.65
CA GLU A 93 -7.15 -11.41 17.06
C GLU A 93 -6.84 -10.07 16.38
N SER A 94 -7.21 -9.94 15.11
CA SER A 94 -6.93 -8.73 14.34
C SER A 94 -7.61 -7.52 14.99
N THR A 95 -6.88 -6.43 15.22
CA THR A 95 -7.47 -5.14 15.63
C THR A 95 -8.01 -4.32 14.46
N PHE A 96 -8.20 -4.95 13.30
CA PHE A 96 -8.66 -4.27 12.10
C PHE A 96 -10.02 -3.62 12.31
N ASP A 97 -10.06 -2.32 12.13
CA ASP A 97 -11.27 -1.53 12.05
C ASP A 97 -11.47 -1.06 10.62
N ALA A 98 -12.56 -1.52 9.98
CA ALA A 98 -12.89 -1.17 8.61
C ALA A 98 -12.99 0.35 8.38
N ARG A 99 -13.28 1.14 9.42
CA ARG A 99 -13.29 2.62 9.35
C ARG A 99 -11.91 3.20 9.06
N LEU A 100 -10.83 2.49 9.38
CA LEU A 100 -9.47 2.92 9.02
C LEU A 100 -9.28 2.97 7.50
N LEU A 101 -10.04 2.17 6.74
CA LEU A 101 -10.00 2.19 5.28
C LEU A 101 -10.54 3.48 4.68
N ASP A 102 -11.31 4.27 5.42
CA ASP A 102 -11.79 5.60 4.98
C ASP A 102 -10.65 6.61 4.88
N PHE A 103 -9.53 6.35 5.55
CA PHE A 103 -8.36 7.23 5.51
C PHE A 103 -7.24 6.69 4.61
N CYS A 104 -7.35 5.47 4.09
CA CYS A 104 -6.32 4.89 3.23
C CYS A 104 -6.39 5.49 1.83
N TYR A 105 -5.27 6.03 1.33
CA TYR A 105 -5.18 6.56 -0.03
C TYR A 105 -5.56 5.56 -1.13
N ALA A 106 -5.33 4.27 -0.88
CA ALA A 106 -5.73 3.21 -1.80
C ALA A 106 -7.25 3.10 -1.96
N TYR A 107 -8.07 3.72 -1.10
CA TYR A 107 -9.54 3.74 -1.20
C TYR A 107 -10.10 5.15 -1.38
N ASP A 108 -9.24 6.14 -1.57
CA ASP A 108 -9.68 7.49 -1.92
C ASP A 108 -10.25 7.49 -3.34
N PRO A 109 -11.49 7.96 -3.56
CA PRO A 109 -12.09 8.02 -4.90
C PRO A 109 -11.25 8.76 -5.93
N ARG A 110 -10.41 9.71 -5.50
CA ARG A 110 -9.50 10.47 -6.38
C ARG A 110 -8.38 9.62 -6.95
N HIS A 111 -8.05 8.52 -6.30
CA HIS A 111 -6.98 7.61 -6.72
C HIS A 111 -7.52 6.29 -7.29
N ALA A 112 -8.83 6.03 -7.22
CA ALA A 112 -9.40 4.74 -7.61
C ALA A 112 -8.97 4.29 -9.02
N GLU A 113 -8.81 5.24 -9.94
CA GLU A 113 -8.38 5.00 -11.31
C GLU A 113 -6.89 4.67 -11.50
N LEU A 114 -6.07 4.87 -10.47
CA LEU A 114 -4.63 4.60 -10.45
C LEU A 114 -4.32 3.17 -9.97
N LEU A 115 -5.29 2.52 -9.32
CA LEU A 115 -5.12 1.18 -8.76
C LEU A 115 -5.91 0.15 -9.57
N VAL A 116 -5.45 -1.09 -9.50
CA VAL A 116 -6.18 -2.27 -9.96
C VAL A 116 -6.69 -3.00 -8.74
N TYR A 117 -7.98 -2.86 -8.45
CA TYR A 117 -8.57 -3.52 -7.29
C TYR A 117 -8.81 -5.00 -7.54
N TYR A 118 -8.72 -5.87 -6.53
CA TYR A 118 -9.10 -7.28 -6.63
C TYR A 118 -9.96 -7.77 -5.46
N ASP A 119 -10.89 -8.67 -5.74
CA ASP A 119 -11.88 -9.19 -4.77
C ASP A 119 -11.53 -10.58 -4.23
N SER A 120 -10.51 -11.24 -4.78
CA SER A 120 -10.02 -12.53 -4.31
C SER A 120 -8.59 -12.79 -4.81
N TRP A 121 -7.94 -13.84 -4.30
CA TRP A 121 -6.63 -14.27 -4.82
C TRP A 121 -6.69 -14.77 -6.27
N GLU A 122 -7.80 -15.40 -6.66
CA GLU A 122 -8.02 -15.84 -8.05
C GLU A 122 -8.19 -14.63 -8.98
N ASP A 123 -8.98 -13.65 -8.55
CA ASP A 123 -9.20 -12.39 -9.27
C ASP A 123 -7.91 -11.59 -9.40
N LEU A 124 -7.08 -11.52 -8.34
CA LEU A 124 -5.73 -10.95 -8.43
C LEU A 124 -4.91 -11.65 -9.52
N GLY A 125 -4.91 -12.98 -9.54
CA GLY A 125 -4.21 -13.75 -10.57
C GLY A 125 -4.70 -13.43 -11.99
N ALA A 126 -6.03 -13.28 -12.16
CA ALA A 126 -6.63 -12.89 -13.44
C ALA A 126 -6.18 -11.47 -13.84
N LYS A 127 -6.30 -10.51 -12.93
CA LYS A 127 -5.90 -9.10 -13.15
C LYS A 127 -4.42 -8.96 -13.45
N VAL A 128 -3.55 -9.68 -12.75
CA VAL A 128 -2.11 -9.70 -13.05
C VAL A 128 -1.82 -10.17 -14.47
N ARG A 129 -2.60 -11.12 -15.01
CA ARG A 129 -2.42 -11.61 -16.39
C ARG A 129 -3.05 -10.70 -17.44
N SER A 130 -4.16 -10.04 -17.12
CA SER A 130 -4.94 -9.27 -18.09
C SER A 130 -4.63 -7.78 -18.10
N THR A 131 -3.90 -7.26 -17.11
CA THR A 131 -3.58 -5.83 -17.04
C THR A 131 -2.62 -5.42 -18.15
N ASP A 132 -2.99 -4.38 -18.90
CA ASP A 132 -2.06 -3.68 -19.79
C ASP A 132 -1.16 -2.77 -18.96
N TYR A 133 -0.02 -3.31 -18.53
CA TYR A 133 0.93 -2.61 -17.69
C TYR A 133 1.49 -1.34 -18.34
N ALA A 134 1.66 -1.33 -19.67
CA ALA A 134 2.22 -0.19 -20.37
C ALA A 134 1.22 0.98 -20.39
N ALA A 135 -0.04 0.69 -20.75
CA ALA A 135 -1.10 1.70 -20.74
C ALA A 135 -1.38 2.22 -19.33
N HIS A 136 -1.45 1.33 -18.34
CA HIS A 136 -1.72 1.72 -16.95
C HIS A 136 -0.57 2.57 -16.39
N ARG A 137 0.69 2.19 -16.64
CA ARG A 137 1.87 2.98 -16.25
C ARG A 137 1.85 4.37 -16.88
N ALA A 138 1.56 4.48 -18.18
CA ALA A 138 1.47 5.76 -18.85
C ALA A 138 0.39 6.66 -18.23
N LYS A 139 -0.77 6.09 -17.89
CA LYS A 139 -1.85 6.79 -17.19
C LYS A 139 -1.41 7.29 -15.81
N VAL A 140 -0.77 6.43 -15.01
CA VAL A 140 -0.27 6.78 -13.67
C VAL A 140 0.74 7.92 -13.74
N LEU A 141 1.74 7.81 -14.62
CA LEU A 141 2.77 8.84 -14.79
C LEU A 141 2.17 10.18 -15.21
N HIS A 142 1.25 10.18 -16.18
CA HIS A 142 0.56 11.39 -16.61
C HIS A 142 -0.19 12.09 -15.46
N LEU A 143 -0.90 11.33 -14.63
CA LEU A 143 -1.61 11.88 -13.47
C LEU A 143 -0.65 12.39 -12.40
N MET A 144 0.50 11.74 -12.21
CA MET A 144 1.55 12.21 -11.30
C MET A 144 2.23 13.49 -11.78
N ASP A 145 2.41 13.67 -13.09
CA ASP A 145 2.90 14.92 -13.67
C ASP A 145 1.93 16.07 -13.38
N ILE A 146 0.63 15.86 -13.63
CA ILE A 146 -0.43 16.83 -13.31
C ILE A 146 -0.43 17.17 -11.82
N HIS A 147 -0.33 16.15 -10.96
CA HIS A 147 -0.27 16.34 -9.51
C HIS A 147 0.97 17.15 -9.09
N THR A 148 2.12 16.83 -9.64
CA THR A 148 3.39 17.53 -9.37
C THR A 148 3.30 19.00 -9.76
N ASP A 149 2.79 19.29 -10.96
CA ASP A 149 2.58 20.65 -11.43
C ASP A 149 1.61 21.44 -10.54
N HIS A 150 0.53 20.79 -10.09
CA HIS A 150 -0.41 21.39 -9.15
C HIS A 150 0.26 21.76 -7.83
N VAL A 151 0.98 20.81 -7.21
CA VAL A 151 1.64 20.99 -5.92
C VAL A 151 2.74 22.06 -6.01
N LEU A 152 3.58 22.03 -7.04
CA LEU A 152 4.64 23.03 -7.24
C LEU A 152 4.07 24.44 -7.42
N ARG A 153 2.95 24.58 -8.17
CA ARG A 153 2.27 25.87 -8.33
C ARG A 153 1.76 26.40 -6.99
N ARG A 154 1.09 25.56 -6.19
CA ARG A 154 0.62 25.93 -4.84
C ARG A 154 1.77 26.38 -3.94
N TRP A 155 2.89 25.66 -3.95
CA TRP A 155 4.07 26.06 -3.19
C TRP A 155 4.63 27.41 -3.64
N ARG A 156 4.71 27.68 -4.94
CA ARG A 156 5.16 28.98 -5.45
C ARG A 156 4.23 30.12 -5.03
N GLU A 157 2.91 29.88 -4.99
CA GLU A 157 1.93 30.86 -4.50
C GLU A 157 2.12 31.16 -3.00
N LEU A 158 2.27 30.12 -2.18
CA LEU A 158 2.44 30.24 -0.73
C LEU A 158 3.77 30.87 -0.32
N LEU A 159 4.84 30.56 -1.07
CA LEU A 159 6.19 31.08 -0.83
C LEU A 159 6.44 32.42 -1.55
N ARG A 160 5.41 33.00 -2.17
CA ARG A 160 5.53 34.33 -2.79
C ARG A 160 5.88 35.35 -1.70
N PRO A 161 6.86 36.24 -1.91
CA PRO A 161 7.17 37.29 -0.95
C PRO A 161 5.92 38.11 -0.65
N LEU A 162 5.67 38.37 0.64
CA LEU A 162 4.62 39.30 1.03
C LEU A 162 4.96 40.70 0.48
N PRO A 163 3.96 41.48 0.04
CA PRO A 163 4.18 42.85 -0.36
C PRO A 163 4.82 43.66 0.80
N PRO A 164 5.68 44.64 0.48
CA PRO A 164 6.37 45.46 1.46
C PRO A 164 5.42 46.32 2.31
#